data_AF-A0A7K0V713-F1
#
_entry.id   AF-A0A7K0V713-F1
#
_cell.length_a   1.000
_cell.length_b   1.000
_cell.length_c   1.000
_cell.angle_alpha   90.00
_cell.angle_beta   90.00
_cell.angle_gamma   90.00
#
_symmetry.space_group_name_H-M   'P 1'
#
loop_
_entity.id
_entity.type
_entity.pdbx_description
1 polymer ?
#
loop_
_entity_poly.entity_id
_entity_poly.type
_entity_poly.pdbx_seq_one_letter_code
_entity_poly.pdbx_strand_id
1 'polypeptide(L)'
;MSERTQLEEISIKGIGVIEEATINFSPGFTVLTGETGAGKTMILTALALVLGGKSDASLVRQGKERLIATASFSITTELTSELNDLGADVEEGSLILTRTVTNVGKSKSSAGGVSVPVGTLSEIGERLIEVHAQAASMSITKSIK
;
A
#
# COMPACT_ATOMS: atom_id res chain seq x y z
N MET A 1 5.88 20.26 13.65
CA MET A 1 5.89 19.03 12.84
C MET A 1 5.07 17.98 13.57
N SER A 2 4.25 17.22 12.87
CA SER A 2 3.40 16.17 13.47
C SER A 2 4.28 15.06 14.03
N GLU A 3 3.99 14.56 15.24
CA GLU A 3 4.66 13.39 15.81
C GLU A 3 4.15 12.05 15.26
N ARG A 4 3.35 12.10 14.19
CA ARG A 4 2.70 10.93 13.60
C ARG A 4 2.96 10.88 12.10
N THR A 5 3.12 9.66 11.60
CA THR A 5 3.10 9.37 10.17
C THR A 5 1.72 9.68 9.59
N GLN A 6 1.67 10.06 8.31
CA GLN A 6 0.43 10.29 7.59
C GLN A 6 0.56 9.76 6.17
N LEU A 7 -0.43 9.01 5.69
CA LEU A 7 -0.61 8.73 4.28
C LEU A 7 -1.12 10.00 3.60
N GLU A 8 -0.46 10.45 2.55
CA GLU A 8 -0.79 11.68 1.82
C GLU A 8 -1.39 11.38 0.46
N GLU A 9 -0.86 10.38 -0.24
CA GLU A 9 -1.35 9.97 -1.55
C GLU A 9 -1.20 8.45 -1.73
N ILE A 10 -2.14 7.85 -2.45
CA ILE A 10 -1.91 6.56 -3.13
C ILE A 10 -2.19 6.72 -4.62
N SER A 11 -1.23 6.28 -5.44
CA SER A 11 -1.36 6.20 -6.90
C SER A 11 -1.30 4.75 -7.34
N ILE A 12 -2.23 4.36 -8.21
CA ILE A 12 -2.38 3.00 -8.69
C ILE A 12 -2.53 2.97 -10.19
N LYS A 13 -1.82 2.05 -10.84
CA LYS A 13 -1.90 1.80 -12.28
C LYS A 13 -2.06 0.32 -12.56
N GLY A 14 -3.05 -0.03 -13.36
CA GLY A 14 -3.24 -1.37 -13.90
C GLY A 14 -3.61 -2.44 -12.88
N ILE A 15 -4.41 -2.14 -11.86
CA ILE A 15 -4.87 -3.10 -10.84
C ILE A 15 -6.36 -3.45 -11.03
N GLY A 16 -6.66 -4.72 -11.29
CA GLY A 16 -8.02 -5.23 -11.47
C GLY A 16 -8.84 -4.38 -12.46
N VAL A 17 -9.92 -3.76 -11.95
CA VAL A 17 -10.79 -2.89 -12.76
C VAL A 17 -10.25 -1.47 -12.96
N ILE A 18 -9.20 -1.07 -12.25
CA ILE A 18 -8.62 0.28 -12.28
C ILE A 18 -7.48 0.35 -13.29
N GLU A 19 -7.62 1.21 -14.30
CA GLU A 19 -6.53 1.52 -15.22
C GLU A 19 -5.53 2.47 -14.58
N GLU A 20 -5.99 3.58 -14.04
CA GLU A 20 -5.20 4.55 -13.29
C GLU A 20 -6.11 5.25 -12.27
N ALA A 21 -5.63 5.47 -11.05
CA ALA A 21 -6.27 6.33 -10.08
C ALA A 21 -5.23 6.93 -9.13
N THR A 22 -5.49 8.14 -8.66
CA THR A 22 -4.73 8.81 -7.61
C THR A 22 -5.70 9.33 -6.58
N ILE A 23 -5.41 9.11 -5.30
CA ILE A 23 -6.26 9.51 -4.18
C ILE A 23 -5.39 10.27 -3.19
N ASN A 24 -5.79 11.50 -2.93
CA ASN A 24 -5.18 12.35 -1.91
C ASN A 24 -5.91 12.19 -0.58
N PHE A 25 -5.12 12.11 0.49
CA PHE A 25 -5.59 11.97 1.86
C PHE A 25 -5.29 13.24 2.65
N SER A 26 -6.32 13.80 3.25
CA SER A 26 -6.18 14.90 4.18
C SER A 26 -6.00 14.37 5.61
N PRO A 27 -5.36 15.15 6.51
CA PRO A 27 -5.30 14.80 7.91
C PRO A 27 -6.70 14.58 8.51
N GLY A 28 -6.80 13.65 9.47
CA GLY A 28 -8.04 13.37 10.18
C GLY A 28 -8.76 12.15 9.63
N PHE A 29 -9.97 12.33 9.10
CA PHE A 29 -10.87 11.24 8.75
C PHE A 29 -11.22 11.25 7.27
N THR A 30 -10.83 10.19 6.56
CA THR A 30 -11.16 9.97 5.15
C THR A 30 -12.14 8.80 5.04
N VAL A 31 -13.28 9.01 4.38
CA VAL A 31 -14.27 7.95 4.11
C VAL A 31 -14.27 7.62 2.63
N LEU A 32 -14.04 6.34 2.31
CA LEU A 32 -14.11 5.82 0.95
C LEU A 32 -15.44 5.08 0.74
N THR A 33 -16.29 5.61 -0.14
CA THR A 33 -17.58 5.03 -0.51
C THR A 33 -17.62 4.65 -2.00
N GLY A 34 -18.60 3.85 -2.41
CA GLY A 34 -18.78 3.46 -3.81
C GLY A 34 -19.98 2.53 -4.00
N GLU A 35 -20.38 2.34 -5.24
CA GLU A 35 -21.58 1.56 -5.62
C GLU A 35 -21.36 0.04 -5.50
N THR A 36 -20.34 -0.49 -6.18
CA THR A 36 -20.15 -1.94 -6.35
C THR A 36 -19.07 -2.55 -5.44
N GLY A 37 -18.45 -1.74 -4.58
CA GLY A 37 -17.38 -2.16 -3.67
C GLY A 37 -16.05 -2.52 -4.36
N ALA A 38 -16.06 -2.89 -5.63
CA ALA A 38 -14.88 -3.30 -6.40
C ALA A 38 -13.76 -2.24 -6.38
N GLY A 39 -14.09 -0.97 -6.63
CA GLY A 39 -13.11 0.12 -6.59
C GLY A 39 -12.46 0.28 -5.21
N LYS A 40 -13.27 0.25 -4.14
CA LYS A 40 -12.79 0.31 -2.75
C LYS A 40 -11.86 -0.87 -2.44
N THR A 41 -12.24 -2.08 -2.81
CA THR A 41 -11.41 -3.27 -2.61
C THR A 41 -10.08 -3.15 -3.35
N MET A 42 -10.07 -2.67 -4.60
CA MET A 42 -8.82 -2.48 -5.36
C MET A 42 -7.89 -1.45 -4.73
N ILE A 43 -8.43 -0.35 -4.19
CA ILE A 43 -7.65 0.66 -3.45
C ILE A 43 -7.03 0.05 -2.19
N LEU A 44 -7.82 -0.66 -1.38
CA LEU A 44 -7.32 -1.32 -0.17
C LEU A 44 -6.29 -2.42 -0.50
N THR A 45 -6.48 -3.12 -1.63
CA THR A 45 -5.54 -4.14 -2.11
C THR A 45 -4.21 -3.50 -2.52
N ALA A 46 -4.24 -2.38 -3.23
CA ALA A 46 -3.05 -1.64 -3.59
C ALA A 46 -2.33 -1.08 -2.37
N LEU A 47 -3.07 -0.58 -1.38
CA LEU A 47 -2.50 -0.13 -0.11
C LEU A 47 -1.80 -1.27 0.63
N ALA A 48 -2.46 -2.43 0.77
CA ALA A 48 -1.82 -3.60 1.38
C ALA A 48 -0.56 -4.04 0.61
N LEU A 49 -0.60 -3.98 -0.72
CA LEU A 49 0.51 -4.37 -1.58
C LEU A 49 1.73 -3.43 -1.44
N VAL A 50 1.50 -2.11 -1.40
CA VAL A 50 2.58 -1.12 -1.26
C VAL A 50 3.19 -1.12 0.14
N LEU A 51 2.45 -1.61 1.14
CA LEU A 51 2.91 -1.83 2.52
C LEU A 51 3.62 -3.18 2.74
N GLY A 52 4.00 -3.90 1.66
CA GLY A 52 4.74 -5.16 1.77
C GLY A 52 3.87 -6.43 1.77
N GLY A 53 2.56 -6.29 1.54
CA GLY A 53 1.65 -7.43 1.39
C GLY A 53 2.02 -8.35 0.22
N LYS A 54 1.40 -9.55 0.22
CA LYS A 54 1.63 -10.57 -0.80
C LYS A 54 1.27 -10.04 -2.19
N SER A 55 2.18 -10.24 -3.15
CA SER A 55 1.93 -9.95 -4.56
C SER A 55 1.21 -11.11 -5.23
N ASP A 56 0.24 -10.79 -6.09
CA ASP A 56 -0.46 -11.75 -6.95
C ASP A 56 -0.55 -11.18 -8.37
N ALA A 57 -0.12 -11.97 -9.37
CA ALA A 57 -0.18 -11.61 -10.78
C ALA A 57 -1.62 -11.48 -11.28
N SER A 58 -2.58 -12.17 -10.65
CA SER A 58 -4.01 -12.10 -11.00
C SER A 58 -4.59 -10.70 -10.77
N LEU A 59 -3.95 -9.88 -9.94
CA LEU A 59 -4.33 -8.49 -9.69
C LEU A 59 -3.94 -7.57 -10.85
N VAL A 60 -3.04 -7.99 -11.75
CA VAL A 60 -2.68 -7.18 -12.92
C VAL A 60 -3.87 -7.11 -13.86
N ARG A 61 -4.28 -5.88 -14.20
CA ARG A 61 -5.39 -5.62 -15.11
C ARG A 61 -5.17 -6.34 -16.44
N GLN A 62 -6.22 -6.98 -16.94
CA GLN A 62 -6.19 -7.66 -18.23
C GLN A 62 -5.70 -6.72 -19.35
N GLY A 63 -4.76 -7.20 -20.16
CA GLY A 63 -4.14 -6.42 -21.23
C GLY A 63 -3.03 -5.47 -20.78
N LYS A 64 -2.68 -5.42 -19.48
CA LYS A 64 -1.49 -4.69 -18.98
C LYS A 64 -0.36 -5.67 -18.64
N GLU A 65 0.88 -5.21 -18.81
CA GLU A 65 2.08 -6.00 -18.50
C GLU A 65 2.40 -6.03 -17.00
N ARG A 66 1.96 -5.01 -16.26
CA ARG A 66 2.23 -4.84 -14.84
C ARG A 66 1.19 -3.94 -14.20
N LEU A 67 1.06 -4.08 -12.88
CA LEU A 67 0.49 -3.09 -12.00
C LEU A 67 1.60 -2.35 -11.26
N ILE A 68 1.33 -1.10 -10.88
CA ILE A 68 2.20 -0.27 -10.06
C ILE A 68 1.32 0.37 -8.97
N ALA A 69 1.74 0.24 -7.72
CA ALA A 69 1.16 0.94 -6.58
C ALA A 69 2.26 1.79 -5.92
N THR A 70 1.94 3.06 -5.69
CA THR A 70 2.83 4.02 -5.03
C THR A 70 2.06 4.68 -3.90
N ALA A 71 2.69 4.88 -2.74
CA ALA A 71 2.13 5.64 -1.64
C ALA A 71 3.14 6.64 -1.11
N SER A 72 2.70 7.88 -0.89
CA SER A 72 3.50 8.92 -0.25
C SER A 72 3.08 9.10 1.20
N PHE A 73 4.07 9.30 2.05
CA PHE A 73 3.90 9.48 3.47
C PHE A 73 4.68 10.70 3.95
N SER A 74 4.10 11.49 4.85
CA SER A 74 4.89 12.25 5.79
C SER A 74 5.27 11.35 6.96
N ILE A 75 6.54 11.42 7.36
CA ILE A 75 7.13 10.54 8.38
C ILE A 75 7.84 11.33 9.47
N THR A 76 8.07 10.66 10.60
CA THR A 76 8.77 11.26 11.75
C THR A 76 10.28 11.28 11.53
N THR A 77 10.98 12.13 12.29
CA THR A 77 12.44 12.23 12.26
C THR A 77 13.13 10.91 12.62
N GLU A 78 12.55 10.13 13.55
CA GLU A 78 13.07 8.82 13.96
C GLU A 78 13.06 7.82 12.80
N LEU A 79 11.94 7.70 12.08
CA LEU A 79 11.84 6.83 10.92
C LEU A 79 12.74 7.29 9.77
N THR A 80 12.94 8.61 9.65
CA THR A 80 13.85 9.21 8.64
C THR A 80 15.28 8.73 8.82
N SER A 81 15.81 8.71 10.05
CA SER A 81 17.19 8.26 10.30
C SER A 81 17.43 6.81 9.86
N GLU A 82 16.50 5.91 10.18
CA GLU A 82 16.64 4.50 9.83
C GLU A 82 16.53 4.23 8.32
N LEU A 83 15.69 5.00 7.63
CA LEU A 83 15.55 4.92 6.18
C LEU A 83 16.79 5.44 5.45
N ASN A 84 17.43 6.49 5.98
CA ASN A 84 18.70 6.99 5.46
C ASN A 84 19.81 5.93 5.57
N ASP A 85 19.81 5.12 6.63
CA ASP A 85 20.78 4.01 6.78
C ASP A 85 20.56 2.90 5.72
N LEU A 86 19.34 2.75 5.21
CA LEU A 86 19.02 1.89 4.06
C LEU A 86 19.35 2.54 2.70
N GLY A 87 19.83 3.80 2.72
CA GLY A 87 20.11 4.60 1.54
C GLY A 87 18.86 5.20 0.88
N ALA A 88 17.69 5.09 1.52
CA ALA A 88 16.45 5.66 0.98
C ALA A 88 16.53 7.19 0.98
N ASP A 89 16.09 7.79 -0.10
CA ASP A 89 15.98 9.23 -0.25
C ASP A 89 14.73 9.74 0.45
N VAL A 90 14.92 10.37 1.62
CA VAL A 90 13.86 10.94 2.46
C VAL A 90 14.10 12.45 2.56
N GLU A 91 13.55 13.19 1.61
CA GLU A 91 13.61 14.64 1.59
C GLU A 91 12.47 15.24 2.44
N GLU A 92 12.80 16.18 3.32
CA GLU A 92 11.82 16.95 4.13
C GLU A 92 10.82 16.08 4.94
N GLY A 93 11.21 14.84 5.29
CA GLY A 93 10.34 13.91 5.99
C GLY A 93 9.26 13.29 5.09
N SER A 94 9.46 13.28 3.77
CA SER A 94 8.61 12.59 2.80
C SER A 94 9.22 11.24 2.41
N LEU A 95 8.40 10.19 2.46
CA LEU A 95 8.77 8.85 2.03
C LEU A 95 7.82 8.38 0.94
N ILE A 96 8.39 7.90 -0.16
CA ILE A 96 7.63 7.22 -1.22
C ILE A 96 7.94 5.73 -1.20
N LEU A 97 6.89 4.93 -1.03
CA LEU A 97 6.95 3.48 -1.22
C LEU A 97 6.37 3.12 -2.60
N THR A 98 7.03 2.23 -3.31
CA THR A 98 6.55 1.73 -4.62
C THR A 98 6.62 0.22 -4.66
N ARG A 99 5.56 -0.40 -5.19
CA ARG A 99 5.49 -1.83 -5.49
C ARG A 99 5.02 -2.03 -6.92
N THR A 100 5.78 -2.80 -7.71
CA THR A 100 5.43 -3.18 -9.08
C THR A 100 5.29 -4.69 -9.16
N VAL A 101 4.18 -5.18 -9.73
CA VAL A 101 3.96 -6.62 -9.98
C VAL A 101 3.67 -6.81 -11.46
N THR A 102 4.43 -7.69 -12.11
CA THR A 102 4.24 -8.04 -13.52
C THR A 102 3.18 -9.13 -13.69
N ASN A 103 2.58 -9.22 -14.88
CA ASN A 103 1.60 -10.26 -15.22
C ASN A 103 2.17 -11.69 -15.22
N VAL A 104 3.50 -11.83 -15.17
CA VAL A 104 4.22 -13.10 -15.00
C VAL A 104 4.65 -13.37 -13.55
N GLY A 105 4.19 -12.56 -12.59
CA GLY A 105 4.38 -12.79 -11.16
C GLY A 105 5.69 -12.25 -10.56
N LYS A 106 6.56 -11.62 -11.35
CA LYS A 106 7.73 -10.92 -10.79
C LYS A 106 7.29 -9.66 -10.06
N SER A 107 7.76 -9.48 -8.84
CA SER A 107 7.47 -8.35 -7.98
C SER A 107 8.75 -7.58 -7.62
N LYS A 108 8.68 -6.24 -7.60
CA LYS A 108 9.78 -5.36 -7.20
C LYS A 108 9.25 -4.30 -6.24
N SER A 109 10.07 -3.95 -5.24
CA SER A 109 9.79 -2.93 -4.25
C SER A 109 10.90 -1.91 -4.16
N SER A 110 10.52 -0.68 -3.82
CA SER A 110 11.45 0.38 -3.43
C SER A 110 10.88 1.23 -2.30
N ALA A 111 11.77 1.76 -1.47
CA ALA A 111 11.49 2.76 -0.44
C ALA A 111 12.44 3.94 -0.66
N GLY A 112 11.91 5.16 -0.80
CA GLY A 112 12.71 6.36 -1.09
C GLY A 112 13.62 6.18 -2.31
N GLY A 113 13.09 5.63 -3.41
CA GLY A 113 13.84 5.41 -4.65
C GLY A 113 14.82 4.22 -4.65
N VAL A 114 15.17 3.65 -3.49
CA VAL A 114 16.10 2.50 -3.41
C VAL A 114 15.35 1.18 -3.41
N SER A 115 15.86 0.20 -4.17
CA SER A 115 15.26 -1.13 -4.20
C SER A 115 15.49 -1.87 -2.90
N VAL A 116 14.39 -2.36 -2.29
CA VAL A 116 14.42 -3.09 -1.02
C VAL A 116 13.73 -4.45 -1.15
N PRO A 117 14.14 -5.47 -0.38
CA PRO A 117 13.38 -6.71 -0.25
C PRO A 117 11.95 -6.48 0.26
N VAL A 118 11.04 -7.41 -0.04
CA VAL A 118 9.64 -7.31 0.44
C VAL A 118 9.56 -7.34 1.97
N GLY A 119 10.45 -8.08 2.65
CA GLY A 119 10.48 -8.12 4.12
C GLY A 119 10.76 -6.75 4.71
N THR A 120 11.80 -6.07 4.23
CA THR A 120 12.12 -4.69 4.62
C THR A 120 10.97 -3.72 4.30
N LEU A 121 10.32 -3.86 3.14
CA LEU A 121 9.14 -3.04 2.82
C LEU A 121 8.00 -3.27 3.81
N SER A 122 7.78 -4.52 4.24
CA SER A 122 6.78 -4.88 5.24
C SER A 122 7.09 -4.28 6.61
N GLU A 123 8.35 -4.39 7.06
CA GLU A 123 8.81 -3.80 8.33
C GLU A 123 8.62 -2.27 8.35
N ILE A 124 8.92 -1.60 7.23
CA ILE A 124 8.64 -0.16 7.09
C ILE A 124 7.12 0.09 7.13
N GLY A 125 6.33 -0.70 6.39
CA GLY A 125 4.88 -0.56 6.31
C GLY A 125 4.16 -0.66 7.66
N GLU A 126 4.60 -1.60 8.52
CA GLU A 126 4.07 -1.79 9.88
C GLU A 126 4.25 -0.55 10.78
N ARG A 127 5.25 0.29 10.49
CA ARG A 127 5.48 1.54 11.22
C ARG A 127 4.73 2.74 10.64
N LEU A 128 4.21 2.62 9.42
CA LEU A 128 3.52 3.69 8.71
C LEU A 128 2.00 3.64 8.91
N ILE A 129 1.41 2.45 8.83
CA ILE A 129 -0.04 2.25 8.85
C ILE A 129 -0.40 1.04 9.72
N GLU A 130 -1.35 1.24 10.62
CA GLU A 130 -2.06 0.15 11.29
C GLU A 130 -3.34 -0.20 10.52
N VAL A 131 -3.52 -1.48 10.17
CA VAL A 131 -4.66 -1.94 9.37
C VAL A 131 -5.61 -2.76 10.22
N HIS A 132 -6.86 -2.29 10.35
CA HIS A 132 -7.95 -3.06 10.95
C HIS A 132 -8.91 -3.53 9.86
N ALA A 133 -8.83 -4.81 9.50
CA ALA A 133 -9.75 -5.42 8.53
C ALA A 133 -11.04 -5.91 9.21
N GLN A 134 -12.13 -6.01 8.43
CA GLN A 134 -13.38 -6.60 8.92
C GLN A 134 -13.15 -8.04 9.38
N ALA A 135 -13.61 -8.38 10.60
CA ALA A 135 -13.63 -9.74 11.08
C ALA A 135 -14.37 -10.65 10.08
N ALA A 136 -13.79 -11.82 9.79
CA ALA A 136 -14.50 -12.87 9.06
C ALA A 136 -15.85 -13.15 9.73
N SER A 137 -16.88 -13.47 8.95
CA SER A 137 -18.21 -13.84 9.43
C SER A 137 -18.07 -14.87 10.56
N MET A 138 -18.23 -14.43 11.80
CA MET A 138 -18.22 -15.31 12.96
C MET A 138 -19.57 -16.03 12.97
N SER A 139 -19.58 -17.31 12.64
CA SER A 139 -20.74 -18.15 12.90
C SER A 139 -20.83 -18.39 14.41
N ILE A 140 -21.90 -17.91 15.03
CA ILE A 140 -22.14 -18.03 16.48
C ILE A 140 -22.69 -19.43 16.83
N THR A 141 -23.04 -20.25 15.83
CA THR A 141 -23.56 -21.60 16.01
C THR A 141 -22.76 -22.64 15.22
N LYS A 142 -22.61 -23.83 15.80
CA LYS A 142 -22.12 -25.03 15.10
C LYS A 142 -23.28 -25.71 14.39
N SER A 143 -23.16 -26.00 13.10
CA SER A 143 -24.07 -26.94 12.43
C SER A 143 -23.91 -28.33 13.05
N ILE A 144 -25.01 -28.85 13.58
CA ILE A 144 -25.11 -30.24 14.01
C ILE A 144 -25.31 -31.06 12.72
N LYS A 145 -24.36 -31.95 12.42
CA LYS A 145 -24.57 -33.02 11.46
C LYS A 145 -25.42 -34.11 12.09
#